data_AF-A0A2G9NWX0-F1
#
_entry.id   AF-A0A2G9NWX0-F1
#
_cell.length_a   1.000
_cell.length_b   1.000
_cell.length_c   1.000
_cell.angle_alpha   90.00
_cell.angle_beta   90.00
_cell.angle_gamma   90.00
#
_symmetry.space_group_name_H-M   'P 1'
#
loop_
_entity.id
_entity.type
_entity.pdbx_description
1 polymer ?
#
loop_
_entity_poly.entity_id
_entity_poly.type
_entity_poly.pdbx_seq_one_letter_code
_entity_poly.pdbx_strand_id
1 'polypeptide(L)'
;MMLNYDAPLYRPPSEARSLIFQVTLGCSFNECSFCDMYRSKQYSERPWDEVKMEIDLMAKQLPDTRKIFLADGDALNLDSEYIVKIVKYIYEK
;
A
#
# COMPACT_ATOMS: atom_id res chain seq x y z
N MET A 1 -6.20 4.25 -16.78
CA MET A 1 -5.98 2.88 -16.25
C MET A 1 -6.05 2.96 -14.75
N MET A 2 -6.86 2.13 -14.10
CA MET A 2 -7.12 2.20 -12.66
C MET A 2 -6.14 1.29 -11.91
N LEU A 3 -5.87 1.59 -10.63
CA LEU A 3 -5.15 0.67 -9.75
C LEU A 3 -5.94 -0.63 -9.61
N ASN A 4 -5.25 -1.76 -9.69
CA ASN A 4 -5.85 -3.08 -9.48
C ASN A 4 -5.56 -3.54 -8.06
N TYR A 5 -6.51 -3.31 -7.16
CA TYR A 5 -6.35 -3.70 -5.75
C TYR A 5 -6.60 -5.19 -5.55
N ASP A 6 -5.77 -5.79 -4.72
CA ASP A 6 -5.96 -7.15 -4.24
C ASP A 6 -6.89 -7.12 -3.02
N ALA A 7 -8.11 -7.62 -3.21
CA ALA A 7 -9.18 -7.58 -2.23
C ALA A 7 -9.13 -8.78 -1.26
N PRO A 8 -9.53 -8.62 0.03
CA PRO A 8 -10.09 -7.40 0.61
C PRO A 8 -9.03 -6.34 0.92
N LEU A 9 -9.42 -5.08 0.76
CA LEU A 9 -8.63 -3.89 1.10
C LEU A 9 -9.47 -3.00 2.02
N TYR A 10 -8.92 -2.65 3.17
CA TYR A 10 -9.62 -1.83 4.14
C TYR A 10 -9.02 -0.42 4.22
N ARG A 11 -9.90 0.57 4.18
CA ARG A 11 -9.55 1.99 4.29
C ARG A 11 -10.21 2.56 5.55
N PRO A 12 -9.45 2.88 6.61
CA PRO A 12 -10.04 3.47 7.79
C PRO A 12 -10.65 4.84 7.47
N PRO A 13 -11.68 5.30 8.20
CA PRO A 13 -12.35 6.57 7.93
C PRO A 13 -11.42 7.80 7.89
N SER A 14 -10.34 7.80 8.69
CA SER A 14 -9.31 8.85 8.69
C SER A 14 -8.52 8.95 7.38
N GLU A 15 -8.52 7.89 6.59
CA GLU A 15 -7.84 7.77 5.29
C GLU A 15 -8.82 7.81 4.11
N ALA A 16 -10.08 8.20 4.33
CA ALA A 16 -11.15 8.15 3.31
C ALA A 16 -10.76 8.81 1.97
N ARG A 17 -9.97 9.90 2.02
CA ARG A 17 -9.51 10.67 0.85
C ARG A 17 -8.06 10.39 0.44
N SER A 18 -7.39 9.46 1.10
CA SER A 18 -6.00 9.13 0.79
C SER A 18 -5.94 8.25 -0.45
N LEU A 19 -4.95 8.50 -1.30
CA LEU A 19 -4.60 7.56 -2.37
C LEU A 19 -3.96 6.33 -1.72
N ILE A 20 -4.39 5.14 -2.11
CA ILE A 20 -3.86 3.89 -1.56
C ILE A 20 -2.88 3.25 -2.54
N PHE A 21 -1.71 2.88 -2.03
CA PHE A 21 -0.83 1.87 -2.64
C PHE A 21 -0.74 0.66 -1.72
N GLN A 22 -1.01 -0.53 -2.24
CA GLN A 22 -0.65 -1.77 -1.55
C GLN A 22 0.82 -2.00 -1.81
N VAL A 23 1.66 -1.90 -0.79
CA VAL A 23 3.13 -2.16 -0.88
C VAL A 23 3.47 -3.54 -0.33
N THR A 24 2.59 -4.08 0.50
CA THR A 24 2.50 -5.48 0.90
C THR A 24 1.10 -5.98 0.63
N LEU A 25 0.92 -7.30 0.69
CA LEU A 25 -0.36 -7.98 0.72
C LEU A 25 -0.44 -8.77 2.03
N GLY A 26 -1.61 -8.80 2.67
CA GLY A 26 -1.82 -9.52 3.92
C GLY A 26 -1.06 -8.92 5.11
N CYS A 27 -0.86 -9.75 6.14
CA CYS A 27 -0.14 -9.39 7.37
C CYS A 27 0.90 -10.46 7.69
N SER A 28 2.12 -10.07 8.06
CA SER A 28 3.21 -11.03 8.34
C SER A 28 2.92 -11.90 9.58
N PHE A 29 2.17 -11.36 10.53
CA PHE A 29 1.78 -12.05 11.77
C PHE A 29 0.49 -12.86 11.62
N ASN A 30 -0.59 -12.25 11.11
CA ASN A 30 -1.92 -12.83 10.83
C ASN A 30 -2.61 -13.70 11.91
N GLU A 31 -2.09 -13.74 13.14
CA GLU A 31 -2.61 -14.57 14.25
C GLU A 31 -3.27 -13.75 15.38
N CYS A 32 -3.51 -12.46 15.16
CA CYS A 32 -4.18 -11.59 16.14
C CYS A 32 -5.58 -12.13 16.47
N SER A 33 -5.91 -12.24 17.75
CA SER A 33 -7.22 -12.72 18.21
C SER A 33 -8.39 -11.80 17.85
N PHE A 34 -8.11 -10.53 17.56
CA PHE A 34 -9.11 -9.50 17.28
C PHE A 34 -9.21 -9.12 15.79
N CYS A 35 -8.26 -9.52 14.95
CA CYS A 35 -8.18 -9.09 13.55
C CYS A 35 -8.68 -10.19 12.63
N ASP A 36 -9.83 -9.97 11.99
CA ASP A 36 -10.35 -10.87 10.96
C ASP A 36 -10.18 -10.32 9.54
N MET A 37 -9.61 -9.12 9.40
CA MET A 37 -9.58 -8.37 8.14
C MET A 37 -8.82 -9.10 7.04
N TYR A 38 -7.64 -9.65 7.35
CA TYR A 38 -6.69 -10.18 6.39
C TYR A 38 -6.47 -11.70 6.49
N ARG A 39 -7.34 -12.43 7.22
CA ARG A 39 -7.26 -13.88 7.41
C ARG A 39 -7.22 -14.68 6.09
N SER A 40 -7.84 -14.15 5.04
CA SER A 40 -7.89 -14.79 3.72
C SER A 40 -6.68 -14.50 2.82
N LYS A 41 -5.74 -13.65 3.27
CA LYS A 41 -4.59 -13.20 2.47
C LYS A 41 -3.31 -13.86 2.98
N GLN A 42 -2.43 -14.21 2.05
CA GLN A 42 -1.06 -14.62 2.36
C GLN A 42 -0.15 -13.39 2.32
N TYR A 43 0.79 -13.32 3.27
CA TYR A 43 1.73 -12.20 3.30
C TYR A 43 2.66 -12.23 2.08
N SER A 44 2.82 -11.07 1.43
CA SER A 44 3.78 -10.90 0.34
C SER A 44 4.23 -9.45 0.24
N GLU A 45 5.51 -9.25 -0.04
CA GLU A 45 6.08 -7.93 -0.33
C GLU A 45 6.02 -7.70 -1.84
N ARG A 46 5.44 -6.57 -2.25
CA ARG A 46 5.26 -6.31 -3.68
C ARG A 46 6.58 -5.85 -4.31
N PRO A 47 6.93 -6.37 -5.50
CA PRO A 47 8.17 -6.02 -6.16
C PRO A 47 8.20 -4.54 -6.55
N TRP A 48 9.40 -3.97 -6.55
CA TRP A 48 9.62 -2.55 -6.80
C TRP A 48 8.99 -2.06 -8.11
N ASP A 49 9.13 -2.82 -9.18
CA ASP A 49 8.70 -2.38 -10.51
C ASP A 49 7.17 -2.23 -10.60
N GLU A 50 6.41 -3.06 -9.87
CA GLU A 50 4.95 -2.93 -9.78
C GLU A 50 4.56 -1.67 -8.99
N VAL A 51 5.13 -1.50 -7.78
CA VAL A 51 4.85 -0.36 -6.91
C VAL A 51 5.22 0.95 -7.62
N LYS A 52 6.39 0.98 -8.27
CA LYS A 52 6.87 2.13 -9.05
C LYS A 52 5.93 2.46 -10.21
N MET A 53 5.46 1.45 -10.95
CA MET A 53 4.54 1.64 -12.07
C MET A 53 3.23 2.26 -11.62
N GLU A 54 2.68 1.81 -10.49
CA GLU A 54 1.46 2.37 -9.90
C GLU A 54 1.66 3.83 -9.46
N ILE A 55 2.79 4.14 -8.82
CA ILE A 55 3.14 5.52 -8.42
C ILE A 55 3.23 6.43 -9.66
N ASP A 56 3.98 6.01 -10.68
CA ASP A 56 4.13 6.77 -11.94
C ASP A 56 2.79 7.00 -12.65
N LEU A 57 1.90 6.01 -12.60
CA LEU A 57 0.57 6.09 -13.20
C LEU A 57 -0.31 7.09 -12.44
N MET A 58 -0.32 7.01 -11.10
CA MET A 58 -1.16 7.87 -10.27
C MET A 58 -0.64 9.30 -10.17
N ALA A 59 0.66 9.53 -10.19
CA ALA A 59 1.24 10.87 -10.26
C ALA A 59 0.73 11.65 -11.48
N LYS A 60 0.54 10.96 -12.61
CA LYS A 60 -0.03 11.56 -13.83
C LYS A 60 -1.54 11.76 -13.77
N GLN A 61 -2.26 10.85 -13.12
CA GLN A 61 -3.73 10.87 -13.10
C GLN A 61 -4.30 11.76 -11.98
N LEU A 62 -3.62 11.82 -10.84
CA LEU A 62 -4.03 12.52 -9.63
C LEU A 62 -2.87 13.40 -9.11
N PRO A 63 -2.39 14.38 -9.89
CA PRO A 63 -1.23 15.22 -9.53
C PRO A 63 -1.46 16.06 -8.26
N ASP A 64 -2.71 16.32 -7.90
CA ASP A 64 -3.07 17.09 -6.70
C ASP A 64 -3.15 16.24 -5.42
N THR A 65 -2.72 14.97 -5.47
CA THR A 65 -2.74 14.08 -4.29
C THR A 65 -1.88 14.66 -3.17
N ARG A 66 -2.50 14.92 -2.01
CA ARG A 66 -1.81 15.46 -0.81
C ARG A 66 -1.53 14.41 0.26
N LYS A 67 -2.20 13.27 0.21
CA LYS A 67 -2.12 12.23 1.24
C LYS A 67 -2.16 10.85 0.61
N ILE A 68 -1.20 10.02 1.00
CA ILE A 68 -1.04 8.64 0.53
C ILE A 68 -1.07 7.72 1.75
N PHE A 69 -1.73 6.57 1.59
CA PHE A 69 -1.78 5.51 2.58
C PHE A 69 -1.14 4.25 1.98
N LEU A 70 -0.01 3.83 2.56
CA LEU A 70 0.63 2.56 2.25
C LEU A 70 -0.15 1.48 3.01
N ALA A 71 -1.01 0.78 2.29
CA ALA A 71 -2.06 -0.04 2.87
C ALA A 71 -1.73 -1.53 2.84
N ASP A 72 -2.74 -2.30 3.25
CA ASP A 72 -2.76 -3.71 3.62
C ASP A 72 -2.38 -3.96 5.09
N GLY A 73 -2.36 -5.23 5.50
CA GLY A 73 -2.33 -5.61 6.92
C GLY A 73 -1.05 -5.29 7.66
N ASP A 74 0.08 -5.20 6.95
CA ASP A 74 1.39 -5.01 7.59
C ASP A 74 2.42 -4.35 6.65
N ALA A 75 2.13 -3.12 6.22
CA ALA A 75 3.02 -2.36 5.35
C ALA A 75 4.36 -1.98 6.02
N LEU A 76 4.40 -1.91 7.36
CA LEU A 76 5.60 -1.54 8.12
C LEU A 76 6.58 -2.70 8.37
N ASN A 77 6.19 -3.94 8.06
CA ASN A 77 7.10 -5.09 8.10
C ASN A 77 8.14 -5.09 6.97
N LEU A 78 7.96 -4.24 5.94
CA LEU A 78 8.95 -4.05 4.89
C LEU A 78 10.30 -3.60 5.46
N ASP A 79 11.38 -4.00 4.79
CA ASP A 79 12.70 -3.47 5.09
C ASP A 79 12.71 -1.93 5.05
N SER A 80 13.39 -1.32 6.02
CA SER A 80 13.40 0.14 6.16
C SER A 80 14.00 0.86 4.96
N GLU A 81 15.01 0.27 4.29
CA GLU A 81 15.57 0.83 3.06
C GLU A 81 14.54 0.82 1.92
N TYR A 82 13.72 -0.23 1.86
CA TYR A 82 12.66 -0.33 0.87
C TYR A 82 11.51 0.68 1.12
N ILE A 83 11.08 0.86 2.37
CA ILE A 83 10.11 1.91 2.73
C ILE A 83 10.66 3.29 2.37
N VAL A 84 11.92 3.58 2.71
CA VAL A 84 12.57 4.85 2.38
C VAL A 84 12.63 5.05 0.86
N LYS A 85 12.92 4.00 0.09
CA LYS A 85 12.90 4.06 -1.38
C LYS A 85 11.53 4.44 -1.92
N ILE A 86 10.46 3.81 -1.42
CA ILE A 86 9.08 4.09 -1.83
C ILE A 86 8.71 5.54 -1.52
N VAL A 87 8.90 5.98 -0.27
CA VAL A 87 8.50 7.32 0.18
C VAL A 87 9.29 8.41 -0.54
N LYS A 88 10.60 8.23 -0.75
CA LYS A 88 11.41 9.17 -1.54
C LYS A 88 10.89 9.29 -2.96
N TYR A 89 10.62 8.15 -3.61
CA TYR A 89 10.12 8.16 -4.98
C TYR A 89 8.75 8.83 -5.11
N ILE A 90 7.86 8.58 -4.15
CA ILE A 90 6.55 9.27 -4.07
C ILE A 90 6.75 10.78 -3.95
N TYR A 91 7.68 11.23 -3.12
CA TYR A 91 7.91 12.66 -2.88
C TYR A 91 8.53 13.38 -4.08
N GLU A 92 9.27 12.66 -4.93
CA GLU A 92 9.88 13.20 -6.16
C GLU A 92 8.91 13.33 -7.34
N LYS A 93 7.70 12.76 -7.23
CA LYS A 93 6.69 12.71 -8.29
C LYS A 93 5.56 13.70 -8.08
#